data_AF-A0A1D2V050-F1
#
_entry.id   AF-A0A1D2V050-F1
#
_cell.length_a   1.000
_cell.length_b   1.000
_cell.length_c   1.000
_cell.angle_alpha   90.00
_cell.angle_beta   90.00
_cell.angle_gamma   90.00
#
_symmetry.space_group_name_H-M   'P 1'
#
loop_
_entity.id
_entity.type
_entity.pdbx_description
1 polymer ?
#
loop_
_entity_poly.entity_id
_entity_poly.type
_entity_poly.pdbx_seq_one_letter_code
_entity_poly.pdbx_strand_id
1 'polypeptide(L)'
;MDLQKYTKYIQNTTLIYSIILSVLIVIFFMNIDAFEHALEETTGNKIALGEMVFLLPVIPIIYGWVTKEKVGGIVVGVVPITSLMIYGHLSGISTHPQTYSLSYILKVIAYIGALDVLGGGAGFLASERKTGYLLVAIGLSIVWVLVIFSGMCTRAFSGPGCL
;
A
#
# COMPACT_ATOMS: atom_id res chain seq x y z
N MET A 1 5.44 -38.14 11.83
CA MET A 1 5.50 -36.67 11.94
C MET A 1 4.42 -36.12 11.04
N ASP A 2 3.33 -35.60 11.62
CA ASP A 2 2.10 -35.30 10.88
C ASP A 2 2.30 -34.23 9.82
N LEU A 3 1.96 -34.56 8.58
CA LEU A 3 2.02 -33.65 7.43
C LEU A 3 1.29 -32.34 7.74
N GLN A 4 0.16 -32.40 8.45
CA GLN A 4 -0.62 -31.22 8.86
C GLN A 4 0.15 -30.26 9.78
N LYS A 5 0.96 -30.79 10.71
CA LYS A 5 1.78 -29.96 11.60
C LYS A 5 2.88 -29.25 10.82
N TYR A 6 3.43 -29.91 9.81
CA TYR A 6 4.46 -29.36 8.93
C TYR A 6 3.92 -28.26 8.00
N THR A 7 2.75 -28.47 7.37
CA THR A 7 2.10 -27.44 6.53
C THR A 7 1.74 -26.21 7.34
N LYS A 8 1.19 -26.40 8.55
CA LYS A 8 0.86 -25.30 9.47
C LYS A 8 2.09 -24.52 9.90
N TYR A 9 3.22 -25.19 10.15
CA TYR A 9 4.47 -24.53 10.51
C TYR A 9 5.00 -23.65 9.36
N ILE A 10 5.04 -24.18 8.14
CA ILE A 10 5.47 -23.43 6.95
C ILE A 10 4.58 -22.21 6.71
N GLN A 11 3.25 -22.38 6.79
CA GLN A 11 2.29 -21.29 6.64
C GLN A 11 2.49 -20.19 7.69
N ASN A 12 2.80 -20.57 8.93
CA ASN A 12 3.04 -19.60 10.00
C ASN A 12 4.34 -18.80 9.76
N THR A 13 5.38 -19.47 9.26
CA THR A 13 6.67 -18.82 8.96
C THR A 13 6.56 -17.85 7.78
N THR A 14 5.86 -18.21 6.70
CA THR A 14 5.63 -17.31 5.56
C THR A 14 4.79 -16.09 5.95
N LEU A 15 3.81 -16.28 6.82
CA LEU A 15 2.98 -15.19 7.33
C LEU A 15 3.79 -14.22 8.20
N ILE A 16 4.70 -14.72 9.05
CA ILE A 16 5.64 -13.87 9.79
C ILE A 16 6.49 -13.02 8.82
N TYR A 17 7.01 -13.61 7.74
CA TYR A 17 7.75 -12.84 6.73
C TYR A 17 6.89 -11.78 6.04
N SER A 18 5.62 -12.07 5.75
CA SER A 18 4.69 -11.09 5.15
C SER A 18 4.45 -9.89 6.07
N ILE A 19 4.33 -10.12 7.38
CA ILE A 19 4.17 -9.05 8.38
C ILE A 19 5.45 -8.23 8.47
N ILE A 20 6.61 -8.88 8.59
CA ILE A 20 7.90 -8.18 8.66
C ILE A 20 8.10 -7.31 7.40
N LEU A 21 7.85 -7.87 6.22
CA LEU A 21 7.95 -7.13 4.96
C LEU A 21 6.99 -5.93 4.95
N SER A 22 5.75 -6.11 5.39
CA SER A 22 4.77 -5.02 5.47
C SER A 22 5.24 -3.89 6.39
N VAL A 23 5.77 -4.24 7.56
CA VAL A 23 6.32 -3.26 8.52
C VAL A 23 7.51 -2.53 7.92
N LEU A 24 8.42 -3.23 7.22
CA LEU A 24 9.56 -2.60 6.56
C LEU A 24 9.11 -1.62 5.46
N ILE A 25 8.10 -1.98 4.68
CA ILE A 25 7.52 -1.08 3.66
C ILE A 25 6.97 0.18 4.36
N VAL A 26 6.19 0.03 5.43
CA VAL A 26 5.62 1.17 6.17
C VAL A 26 6.73 2.08 6.70
N ILE A 27 7.74 1.53 7.37
CA ILE A 27 8.87 2.31 7.91
C ILE A 27 9.60 3.05 6.77
N PHE A 28 9.87 2.38 5.65
CA PHE A 28 10.54 2.99 4.50
C PHE A 28 9.74 4.19 3.98
N PHE A 29 8.45 4.02 3.71
CA PHE A 29 7.61 5.10 3.16
C PHE A 29 7.35 6.23 4.16
N MET A 30 7.25 5.95 5.46
CA MET A 30 7.11 7.00 6.48
C MET A 30 8.35 7.88 6.62
N ASN A 31 9.52 7.37 6.22
CA ASN A 31 10.80 8.09 6.33
C ASN A 31 11.34 8.54 4.96
N ILE A 32 10.49 8.52 3.92
CA ILE A 32 10.93 8.80 2.55
C ILE A 32 11.49 10.21 2.39
N ASP A 33 10.87 11.20 3.05
CA ASP A 33 11.31 12.60 3.01
C ASP A 33 12.68 12.77 3.66
N ALA A 34 12.89 12.13 4.82
CA ALA A 34 14.16 12.15 5.54
C ALA A 34 15.27 11.49 4.71
N PHE A 35 14.94 10.40 4.00
CA PHE A 35 15.87 9.73 3.11
C PHE A 35 16.19 10.58 1.87
N GLU A 36 15.20 11.25 1.27
CA GLU A 36 15.40 12.18 0.15
C GLU A 36 16.32 13.33 0.53
N HIS A 37 16.13 13.94 1.71
CA HIS A 37 16.99 15.02 2.21
C HIS A 37 18.43 14.54 2.45
N ALA A 38 18.60 13.38 3.09
CA ALA A 38 19.94 12.81 3.32
C ALA A 38 20.66 12.47 2.00
N LEU A 39 19.91 12.01 0.99
CA LEU A 39 20.45 11.69 -0.32
C LEU A 39 20.86 12.96 -1.09
N GLU A 40 20.04 14.01 -1.02
CA GLU A 40 20.35 15.32 -1.61
C GLU A 40 21.63 15.90 -0.98
N GLU A 41 21.74 15.85 0.35
CA GLU A 41 22.93 16.35 1.07
C GLU A 41 24.21 15.57 0.68
N THR A 42 24.10 14.26 0.49
CA THR A 42 25.25 13.40 0.16
C THR A 42 25.65 13.47 -1.31
N THR A 43 24.67 13.51 -2.22
CA THR A 43 24.91 13.36 -3.67
C THR A 43 24.83 14.68 -4.44
N GLY A 44 24.28 15.74 -3.84
CA GLY A 44 23.96 17.00 -4.50
C GLY A 44 22.80 16.91 -5.50
N ASN A 45 22.16 15.75 -5.63
CA ASN A 45 21.08 15.51 -6.59
C ASN A 45 19.74 15.37 -5.87
N LYS A 46 18.74 16.10 -6.36
CA LYS A 46 17.34 15.91 -5.96
C LYS A 46 16.77 14.70 -6.67
N ILE A 47 16.29 13.72 -5.91
CA ILE A 47 15.58 12.55 -6.42
C ILE A 47 14.20 12.53 -5.80
N ALA A 48 13.15 12.63 -6.60
CA ALA A 48 11.77 12.59 -6.12
C ALA A 48 11.39 11.14 -5.74
N LEU A 49 11.67 10.74 -4.50
CA LEU A 49 11.37 9.39 -4.03
C LEU A 49 9.87 9.22 -3.70
N GLY A 50 9.15 10.32 -3.48
CA GLY A 50 7.70 10.31 -3.26
C GLY A 50 6.90 9.60 -4.37
N GLU A 51 7.38 9.61 -5.62
CA GLU A 51 6.74 8.90 -6.73
C GLU A 51 6.77 7.36 -6.57
N MET A 52 7.62 6.82 -5.68
CA MET A 52 7.66 5.38 -5.38
C MET A 52 6.36 4.86 -4.76
N VAL A 53 5.43 5.73 -4.33
CA VAL A 53 4.09 5.32 -3.85
C VAL A 53 3.34 4.48 -4.89
N PHE A 54 3.60 4.69 -6.19
CA PHE A 54 2.99 3.90 -7.27
C PHE A 54 3.50 2.45 -7.34
N LEU A 55 4.56 2.12 -6.60
CA LEU A 55 5.04 0.74 -6.44
C LEU A 55 4.26 -0.05 -5.39
N LEU A 56 3.51 0.61 -4.50
CA LEU A 56 2.71 -0.04 -3.46
C LEU A 56 1.78 -1.14 -3.97
N PRO A 57 1.04 -0.98 -5.09
CA PRO A 57 0.20 -2.06 -5.63
C PRO A 57 1.00 -3.10 -6.43
N VAL A 58 2.28 -2.85 -6.74
CA VAL A 58 3.16 -3.78 -7.47
C VAL A 58 3.85 -4.75 -6.51
N ILE A 59 4.24 -4.28 -5.33
CA ILE A 59 4.88 -5.09 -4.29
C ILE A 59 4.06 -6.35 -3.91
N PRO A 60 2.74 -6.29 -3.64
CA PRO A 60 1.95 -7.48 -3.33
C PRO A 60 1.85 -8.44 -4.51
N ILE A 61 1.89 -7.96 -5.77
CA ILE A 61 1.94 -8.83 -6.95
C ILE A 61 3.25 -9.61 -6.96
N ILE A 62 4.38 -8.92 -6.82
CA ILE A 62 5.71 -9.57 -6.82
C ILE A 62 5.79 -10.57 -5.67
N TYR A 63 5.37 -10.15 -4.47
CA TYR A 63 5.36 -11.02 -3.30
C TYR A 63 4.47 -12.25 -3.53
N GLY A 64 3.20 -12.05 -3.87
CA GLY A 64 2.22 -13.10 -4.09
C GLY A 64 2.68 -14.07 -5.17
N TRP A 65 3.17 -13.55 -6.31
CA TRP A 65 3.76 -14.36 -7.36
C TRP A 65 4.93 -15.17 -6.79
N VAL A 66 5.98 -14.54 -6.27
CA VAL A 66 7.20 -15.22 -5.81
C VAL A 66 6.91 -16.28 -4.75
N THR A 67 6.18 -15.94 -3.68
CA THR A 67 5.97 -16.80 -2.51
C THR A 67 4.84 -17.81 -2.68
N LYS A 68 3.91 -17.58 -3.62
CA LYS A 68 2.69 -18.38 -3.81
C LYS A 68 1.79 -18.42 -2.57
N GLU A 69 1.97 -17.45 -1.66
CA GLU A 69 1.26 -17.41 -0.40
C GLU A 69 0.12 -16.40 -0.47
N LYS A 70 -1.12 -16.91 -0.37
CA LYS A 70 -2.35 -16.16 -0.61
C LYS A 70 -2.56 -15.09 0.47
N VAL A 71 -2.43 -15.48 1.74
CA VAL A 71 -2.69 -14.62 2.90
C VAL A 71 -1.63 -13.54 2.99
N GLY A 72 -0.36 -13.89 2.81
CA GLY A 72 0.76 -12.98 2.84
C GLY A 72 0.73 -11.99 1.67
N GLY A 73 0.30 -12.42 0.49
CA GLY A 73 0.01 -11.50 -0.62
C GLY A 73 -1.07 -10.47 -0.28
N ILE A 74 -2.12 -10.88 0.44
CA ILE A 74 -3.14 -9.96 0.96
C ILE A 74 -2.53 -9.03 2.01
N VAL A 75 -1.79 -9.56 2.99
CA VAL A 75 -1.19 -8.79 4.09
C VAL A 75 -0.24 -7.71 3.56
N VAL A 76 0.65 -8.07 2.63
CA VAL A 76 1.61 -7.14 1.99
C VAL A 76 0.90 -6.09 1.13
N GLY A 77 -0.31 -6.38 0.64
CA GLY A 77 -1.13 -5.41 -0.06
C GLY A 77 -1.86 -4.48 0.92
N VAL A 78 -2.57 -5.02 1.89
CA VAL A 78 -3.47 -4.27 2.78
C VAL A 78 -2.68 -3.46 3.82
N VAL A 79 -1.80 -4.10 4.58
CA VAL A 79 -1.19 -3.47 5.77
C VAL A 79 -0.43 -2.19 5.41
N PRO A 80 0.47 -2.17 4.41
CA PRO A 80 1.17 -0.94 4.06
C PRO A 80 0.23 0.17 3.57
N ILE A 81 -0.78 -0.17 2.76
CA ILE A 81 -1.74 0.81 2.23
C ILE A 81 -2.55 1.42 3.36
N THR A 82 -3.19 0.60 4.20
CA THR A 82 -3.99 1.07 5.33
C THR A 82 -3.15 1.93 6.27
N SER A 83 -1.94 1.47 6.66
CA SER A 83 -1.06 2.20 7.58
C SER A 83 -0.64 3.56 7.03
N LEU A 84 -0.21 3.63 5.77
CA LEU A 84 0.21 4.88 5.15
C LEU A 84 -0.95 5.85 4.95
N MET A 85 -2.12 5.36 4.54
CA MET A 85 -3.30 6.20 4.34
C MET A 85 -3.87 6.74 5.66
N ILE A 86 -3.89 5.92 6.72
CA ILE A 86 -4.27 6.38 8.06
C ILE A 86 -3.25 7.40 8.56
N TYR A 87 -1.95 7.14 8.43
CA TYR A 87 -0.92 8.07 8.84
C TYR A 87 -1.04 9.42 8.12
N GLY A 88 -1.21 9.41 6.79
CA GLY A 88 -1.39 10.62 5.99
C GLY A 88 -2.67 11.39 6.32
N HIS A 89 -3.77 10.69 6.67
CA HIS A 89 -4.98 11.36 7.14
C HIS A 89 -4.80 11.94 8.55
N LEU A 90 -4.19 11.20 9.48
CA LEU A 90 -3.91 11.64 10.85
C LEU A 90 -2.99 12.86 10.91
N SER A 91 -1.94 12.90 10.09
CA SER A 91 -1.07 14.07 9.96
C SER A 91 -1.83 15.27 9.39
N GLY A 92 -2.76 15.04 8.45
CA GLY A 92 -3.70 16.05 7.95
C GLY A 92 -4.73 16.51 9.00
N ILE A 93 -5.11 15.67 9.98
CA ILE A 93 -6.05 16.06 11.05
C ILE A 93 -5.43 17.09 11.97
N SER A 94 -4.18 16.85 12.36
CA SER A 94 -3.41 17.73 13.23
C SER A 94 -3.23 19.14 12.67
N THR A 95 -3.30 19.30 11.34
CA THR A 95 -3.15 20.60 10.67
C THR A 95 -4.48 21.33 10.44
N HIS A 96 -5.62 20.63 10.27
CA HIS A 96 -6.90 21.25 9.90
C HIS A 96 -8.12 20.68 10.67
N PRO A 97 -8.20 20.85 12.00
CA PRO A 97 -9.13 20.13 12.87
C PRO A 97 -10.63 20.39 12.61
N GLN A 98 -11.00 21.50 11.96
CA GLN A 98 -12.41 21.86 11.74
C GLN A 98 -13.09 21.10 10.57
N THR A 99 -12.36 20.23 9.87
CA THR A 99 -12.82 19.58 8.63
C THR A 99 -13.40 18.18 8.82
N TYR A 100 -13.36 17.64 10.05
CA TYR A 100 -13.62 16.22 10.32
C TYR A 100 -15.05 15.96 10.82
N SER A 101 -15.97 15.81 9.86
CA SER A 101 -17.30 15.28 10.13
C SER A 101 -17.34 13.75 10.05
N LEU A 102 -18.33 13.11 10.67
CA LEU A 102 -18.56 11.66 10.53
C LEU A 102 -18.67 11.23 9.05
N SER A 103 -19.29 12.07 8.21
CA SER A 103 -19.40 11.84 6.76
C SER A 103 -18.03 11.80 6.08
N TYR A 104 -17.10 12.66 6.50
CA TYR A 104 -15.73 12.65 5.99
C TYR A 104 -14.99 11.36 6.39
N ILE A 105 -15.09 10.94 7.66
CA ILE A 105 -14.44 9.72 8.15
C ILE A 105 -14.93 8.48 7.38
N LEU A 106 -16.24 8.38 7.13
CA LEU A 106 -16.81 7.27 6.36
C LEU A 106 -16.30 7.27 4.90
N LYS A 107 -16.17 8.43 4.27
CA LYS A 107 -15.60 8.53 2.92
C LYS A 107 -14.14 8.09 2.89
N VAL A 108 -13.35 8.47 3.90
CA VAL A 108 -11.94 8.05 4.02
C VAL A 108 -11.83 6.54 4.21
N ILE A 109 -12.63 5.96 5.10
CA ILE A 109 -12.63 4.51 5.33
C ILE A 109 -13.05 3.77 4.06
N ALA A 110 -14.09 4.23 3.36
CA ALA A 110 -14.53 3.63 2.10
C ALA A 110 -13.44 3.71 1.02
N TYR A 111 -12.73 4.84 0.94
CA TYR A 111 -11.62 5.03 0.01
C TYR A 111 -10.44 4.10 0.33
N ILE A 112 -10.03 4.02 1.60
CA ILE A 112 -8.97 3.11 2.04
C ILE A 112 -9.37 1.65 1.77
N GLY A 113 -10.59 1.27 2.12
CA GLY A 113 -11.10 -0.08 1.89
C GLY A 113 -11.12 -0.46 0.42
N ALA A 114 -11.44 0.47 -0.49
CA ALA A 114 -11.36 0.22 -1.93
C ALA A 114 -9.92 -0.06 -2.38
N LEU A 115 -8.95 0.74 -1.90
CA LEU A 115 -7.54 0.53 -2.20
C LEU A 115 -7.00 -0.77 -1.60
N ASP A 116 -7.43 -1.15 -0.41
CA ASP A 116 -7.06 -2.40 0.26
C ASP A 116 -7.57 -3.62 -0.52
N VAL A 117 -8.81 -3.58 -1.01
CA VAL A 117 -9.38 -4.65 -1.84
C VAL A 117 -8.60 -4.80 -3.14
N LEU A 118 -8.23 -3.69 -3.77
CA LEU A 118 -7.44 -3.69 -5.00
C LEU A 118 -6.01 -4.21 -4.77
N GLY A 119 -5.31 -3.70 -3.76
CA GLY A 119 -3.93 -4.08 -3.44
C GLY A 119 -3.81 -5.52 -2.91
N GLY A 120 -4.63 -5.87 -1.92
CA GLY A 120 -4.70 -7.21 -1.36
C GLY A 120 -5.22 -8.25 -2.37
N GLY A 121 -6.21 -7.86 -3.19
CA GLY A 121 -6.74 -8.69 -4.27
C GLY A 121 -5.69 -8.97 -5.35
N ALA A 122 -4.88 -7.98 -5.73
CA ALA A 122 -3.78 -8.16 -6.66
C ALA A 122 -2.74 -9.16 -6.14
N GLY A 123 -2.36 -9.05 -4.86
CA GLY A 123 -1.46 -10.01 -4.21
C GLY A 123 -2.03 -11.44 -4.14
N PHE A 124 -3.31 -11.56 -3.78
CA PHE A 124 -4.02 -12.84 -3.77
C PHE A 124 -4.03 -13.49 -5.16
N LEU A 125 -4.45 -12.76 -6.20
CA LEU A 125 -4.55 -13.31 -7.55
C LEU A 125 -3.18 -13.67 -8.13
N ALA A 126 -2.14 -12.89 -7.85
CA ALA A 126 -0.77 -13.19 -8.27
C ALA A 126 -0.25 -14.51 -7.65
N SER A 127 -0.68 -14.85 -6.44
CA SER A 127 -0.27 -16.08 -5.75
C SER A 127 -0.78 -17.37 -6.39
N GLU A 128 -1.86 -17.30 -7.19
CA GLU A 128 -2.40 -18.45 -7.92
C GLU A 128 -1.49 -18.93 -9.07
N ARG A 129 -0.46 -18.15 -9.46
CA ARG A 129 0.53 -18.50 -10.49
C ARG A 129 -0.03 -18.85 -11.87
N LYS A 130 -1.26 -18.44 -12.17
CA LYS A 130 -1.82 -18.56 -13.53
C LYS A 130 -1.67 -17.24 -14.25
N THR A 131 -1.20 -17.28 -15.50
CA THR A 131 -0.98 -16.08 -16.32
C THR A 131 -2.25 -15.23 -16.44
N GLY A 132 -3.42 -15.87 -16.53
CA GLY A 132 -4.70 -15.15 -16.53
C GLY A 132 -4.95 -14.34 -15.25
N TYR A 133 -4.69 -14.92 -14.07
CA TYR A 133 -4.82 -14.20 -12.80
C TYR A 133 -3.76 -13.13 -12.61
N LEU A 134 -2.55 -13.33 -13.15
CA LEU A 134 -1.50 -12.30 -13.15
C LEU A 134 -1.92 -11.07 -13.97
N LEU A 135 -2.52 -11.27 -15.15
CA LEU A 135 -3.04 -10.17 -15.97
C LEU A 135 -4.15 -9.39 -15.23
N VAL A 136 -5.05 -10.10 -14.54
CA VAL A 136 -6.07 -9.45 -13.71
C VAL A 136 -5.43 -8.69 -12.56
N ALA A 137 -4.42 -9.25 -11.89
CA ALA A 137 -3.70 -8.57 -10.82
C ALA A 137 -3.04 -7.27 -11.29
N ILE A 138 -2.38 -7.29 -12.45
CA ILE A 138 -1.82 -6.08 -13.08
C ILE A 138 -2.93 -5.06 -13.38
N GLY A 139 -4.07 -5.51 -13.89
CA GLY A 139 -5.25 -4.66 -14.09
C GLY A 139 -5.74 -4.00 -12.80
N LEU A 140 -5.79 -4.75 -11.69
CA LEU A 140 -6.15 -4.20 -10.37
C LEU A 140 -5.15 -3.14 -9.91
N SER A 141 -3.85 -3.32 -10.14
CA SER A 141 -2.84 -2.31 -9.81
C SER A 141 -2.97 -1.05 -10.67
N ILE A 142 -3.33 -1.16 -11.94
CA ILE A 142 -3.62 0.02 -12.78
C ILE A 142 -4.84 0.76 -12.23
N VAL A 143 -5.92 0.05 -11.91
CA VAL A 143 -7.13 0.65 -11.31
C VAL A 143 -6.79 1.32 -9.99
N TRP A 144 -5.94 0.71 -9.16
CA TRP A 144 -5.48 1.29 -7.90
C TRP A 144 -4.81 2.65 -8.11
N VAL A 145 -3.89 2.73 -9.08
CA VAL A 145 -3.19 3.98 -9.43
C VAL A 145 -4.20 5.05 -9.90
N LEU A 146 -5.17 4.69 -10.74
CA LEU A 146 -6.21 5.60 -11.20
C LEU A 146 -7.09 6.13 -10.05
N VAL A 147 -7.42 5.28 -9.08
CA VAL A 147 -8.19 5.69 -7.90
C VAL A 147 -7.39 6.71 -7.08
N ILE A 148 -6.09 6.49 -6.87
CA ILE A 148 -5.21 7.48 -6.24
C ILE A 148 -5.22 8.83 -6.98
N PHE A 149 -5.03 8.81 -8.29
CA PHE A 149 -5.06 10.03 -9.09
C PHE A 149 -6.39 10.78 -8.99
N SER A 150 -7.52 10.07 -9.00
CA SER A 150 -8.83 10.69 -8.83
C SER A 150 -8.99 11.38 -7.46
N GLY A 151 -8.45 10.79 -6.39
CA GLY A 151 -8.44 11.38 -5.05
C GLY A 151 -7.62 12.68 -5.00
N MET A 152 -6.47 12.71 -5.69
CA MET A 152 -5.62 13.89 -5.80
C MET A 152 -6.27 15.00 -6.65
N CYS A 153 -6.79 14.65 -7.84
CA CYS A 153 -7.40 15.60 -8.76
C CYS A 153 -8.69 16.23 -8.20
N THR A 154 -9.48 15.49 -7.42
CA THR A 154 -10.70 16.04 -6.79
C THR A 154 -10.38 17.14 -5.78
N ARG A 155 -9.20 17.09 -5.13
CA ARG A 155 -8.72 18.17 -4.26
C ARG A 155 -8.16 19.37 -5.05
N ALA A 156 -7.66 19.17 -6.26
CA ALA A 156 -7.08 20.22 -7.10
C ALA A 156 -8.12 21.13 -7.78
N PHE A 157 -9.34 20.65 -8.02
CA PHE A 157 -10.42 21.44 -8.66
C PHE A 157 -11.42 22.08 -7.69
N SER A 158 -11.17 21.94 -6.38
CA SER A 158 -12.03 22.47 -5.30
C SER A 158 -11.26 23.52 -4.48
N GLY A 159 -10.90 24.66 -5.08
CA GLY A 159 -10.26 25.77 -4.37
C GLY A 159 -11.23 26.55 -3.46
N PRO A 160 -10.76 27.30 -2.45
CA PRO A 160 -9.52 28.11 -2.52
C PRO A 160 -8.56 27.90 -1.34
N GLY A 161 -7.31 27.56 -1.64
CA GLY A 161 -6.26 27.39 -0.64
C GLY A 161 -5.16 26.48 -1.14
N CYS A 162 -4.33 27.00 -2.04
CA CYS A 162 -2.99 26.47 -2.24
C CYS A 162 -2.14 26.87 -1.01
N LEU A 163 -1.40 25.90 -0.48
CA LEU A 163 -0.60 25.92 0.78
C LEU A 163 -1.41 25.80 2.06
#